data_AF-W4URB8-F1
#
_entry.id   AF-W4URB8-F1
#
_cell.length_a   1.000
_cell.length_b   1.000
_cell.length_c   1.000
_cell.angle_alpha   90.00
_cell.angle_beta   90.00
_cell.angle_gamma   90.00
#
_symmetry.space_group_name_H-M   'P 1'
#
loop_
_entity.id
_entity.type
_entity.pdbx_description
1 polymer ?
#
loop_
_entity_poly.entity_id
_entity_poly.type
_entity_poly.pdbx_seq_one_letter_code
_entity_poly.pdbx_strand_id
1 'polypeptide(L)'
;MRTTMADITAPDNSYGISILNDCKYGWDKPNDHTLRLTLLHAPTTKERYKYQEEQDFGHHTFTYSIVGHQNEALQAGISHLAESLNSQLAVFTTPKHKGALGKEYSFVKVNTPQVAVRSLKKAEDSDLYIIRFYEMQGKAAKQIEVTFPANIESAYEVNGIEEKIGNATIHSNKLSFDMTAYQPKTFAVRLQKSNVRAAPIQYTPLQLAFNNKAFTPDNFGYTVSFDKKGNSFAAELIGSEITSSNIPFKIGHYEEKHVLKCKGDTIRLPQDAGGKKLYILATSTDQDRKASILINEKPYDFEIPYYSGFYGQWGHTGVSEGYIRNASLAYVGSHRHAEKGNDTYIYTYMYKLCIELPKDARTLILPKDENIAIFAMTLSDNYIDKVNAANELRTLPKRTIK
;
A
#
# COMPACT_ATOMS: atom_id res chain seq x y z
N MET A 1 11.88 -13.79 10.04
CA MET A 1 11.77 -12.98 11.27
C MET A 1 12.84 -11.90 11.18
N ARG A 2 12.49 -10.62 11.32
CA ARG A 2 13.50 -9.55 11.38
C ARG A 2 14.05 -9.53 12.81
N THR A 3 15.36 -9.66 12.99
CA THR A 3 16.00 -9.53 14.31
C THR A 3 16.06 -8.05 14.67
N THR A 4 15.04 -7.54 15.35
CA THR A 4 14.89 -6.12 15.71
C THR A 4 15.41 -5.78 17.10
N MET A 5 15.95 -6.77 17.82
CA MET A 5 16.55 -6.57 19.14
C MET A 5 17.72 -7.52 19.38
N ALA A 6 18.61 -7.11 20.27
CA ALA A 6 19.59 -7.96 20.94
C ALA A 6 19.67 -7.57 22.42
N ASP A 7 19.99 -8.53 23.28
CA ASP A 7 19.96 -8.35 24.73
C ASP A 7 21.23 -8.88 25.39
N ILE A 8 21.63 -8.23 26.48
CA ILE A 8 22.60 -8.74 27.44
C ILE A 8 22.01 -8.62 28.84
N THR A 9 21.78 -9.76 29.48
CA THR A 9 21.25 -9.84 30.85
C THR A 9 22.30 -10.44 31.78
N ALA A 10 22.40 -9.90 32.99
CA ALA A 10 23.31 -10.43 34.01
C ALA A 10 22.98 -11.90 34.33
N PRO A 11 23.96 -12.78 34.63
CA PRO A 11 23.70 -14.20 34.87
C PRO A 11 22.74 -14.51 36.03
N ASP A 12 22.61 -13.59 36.98
CA ASP A 12 21.67 -13.68 38.12
C ASP A 12 20.27 -13.10 37.80
N ASN A 13 20.05 -12.65 36.56
CA ASN A 13 18.84 -12.00 36.08
C ASN A 13 18.44 -10.73 36.86
N SER A 14 19.37 -10.10 37.59
CA SER A 14 19.06 -8.90 38.37
C SER A 14 18.77 -7.68 37.51
N TYR A 15 19.41 -7.60 36.33
CA TYR A 15 19.29 -6.50 35.39
C TYR A 15 19.78 -6.90 33.99
N GLY A 16 19.14 -6.36 32.97
CA GLY A 16 19.58 -6.50 31.59
C GLY A 16 19.45 -5.21 30.80
N ILE A 17 20.15 -5.16 29.67
CA ILE A 17 20.08 -4.07 28.70
C ILE A 17 19.81 -4.69 27.33
N SER A 18 18.74 -4.21 26.70
CA SER A 18 18.41 -4.55 25.33
C SER A 18 18.62 -3.37 24.40
N ILE A 19 19.12 -3.64 23.20
CA ILE A 19 19.16 -2.68 22.09
C ILE A 19 18.08 -3.09 21.10
N LEU A 20 17.16 -2.16 20.82
CA LEU A 20 16.10 -2.30 19.82
C LEU A 20 16.47 -1.48 18.58
N ASN A 21 16.07 -1.90 17.38
CA ASN A 21 16.26 -1.09 16.16
C ASN A 21 15.19 -1.35 15.09
N ASP A 22 15.18 -0.51 14.05
CA ASP A 22 14.23 -0.56 12.92
C ASP A 22 14.77 -1.18 11.61
N CYS A 23 16.09 -1.20 11.41
CA CYS A 23 16.67 -1.56 10.10
C CYS A 23 18.07 -2.20 10.13
N LYS A 24 18.64 -2.47 11.30
CA LYS A 24 20.00 -2.97 11.49
C LYS A 24 20.01 -4.42 11.96
N TYR A 25 20.79 -5.25 11.26
CA TYR A 25 20.81 -6.70 11.47
C TYR A 25 22.19 -7.25 11.87
N GLY A 26 23.23 -6.41 11.81
CA GLY A 26 24.59 -6.77 12.21
C GLY A 26 24.79 -6.52 13.70
N TRP A 27 25.11 -7.58 14.44
CA TRP A 27 25.33 -7.56 15.87
C TRP A 27 26.57 -8.36 16.22
N ASP A 28 27.27 -7.96 17.28
CA ASP A 28 28.30 -8.79 17.88
C ASP A 28 28.45 -8.54 19.39
N LYS A 29 28.95 -9.54 20.10
CA LYS A 29 29.21 -9.50 21.56
C LYS A 29 30.67 -9.91 21.78
N PRO A 30 31.62 -8.95 21.81
CA PRO A 30 33.04 -9.28 21.86
C PRO A 30 33.50 -9.79 23.25
N ASN A 31 32.71 -9.57 24.30
CA ASN A 31 32.97 -10.04 25.67
C ASN A 31 31.64 -10.09 26.47
N ASP A 32 31.70 -10.34 27.79
CA ASP A 32 30.51 -10.54 28.64
C ASP A 32 29.76 -9.28 29.07
N HIS A 33 30.23 -8.10 28.67
CA HIS A 33 29.64 -6.82 29.09
C HIS A 33 29.56 -5.82 27.93
N THR A 34 29.74 -6.26 26.69
CA THR A 34 29.66 -5.40 25.51
C THR A 34 28.75 -6.05 24.47
N LEU A 35 27.70 -5.34 24.09
CA LEU A 35 26.85 -5.63 22.94
C LEU A 35 27.03 -4.50 21.91
N ARG A 36 27.32 -4.85 20.66
CA ARG A 36 27.50 -3.87 19.57
C ARG A 36 26.44 -4.05 18.50
N LEU A 37 25.89 -2.92 18.03
CA LEU A 37 25.03 -2.82 16.86
C LEU A 37 25.82 -2.16 15.74
N THR A 38 25.95 -2.84 14.61
CA THR A 38 26.55 -2.26 13.41
C THR A 38 25.53 -1.35 12.73
N LEU A 39 25.82 -0.05 12.68
CA LEU A 39 24.93 0.94 12.07
C LEU A 39 25.12 1.03 10.55
N LEU A 40 26.35 0.93 10.06
CA LEU A 40 26.65 1.02 8.64
C LEU A 40 27.94 0.26 8.35
N HIS A 41 28.00 -0.39 7.19
CA HIS A 41 29.21 -1.00 6.66
C HIS A 41 29.39 -0.52 5.22
N ALA A 42 30.38 0.34 4.99
CA ALA A 42 30.73 0.85 3.65
C ALA A 42 32.04 0.19 3.21
N PRO A 43 32.00 -0.93 2.47
CA PRO A 43 33.20 -1.67 2.10
C PRO A 43 33.99 -0.92 1.01
N THR A 44 35.31 -1.02 1.07
CA THR A 44 36.14 -0.76 -0.12
C THR A 44 36.20 -2.01 -0.98
N THR A 45 36.22 -1.83 -2.29
CA THR A 45 36.23 -2.94 -3.25
C THR A 45 37.51 -2.91 -4.08
N LYS A 46 37.84 -4.04 -4.71
CA LYS A 46 38.93 -4.13 -5.70
C LYS A 46 38.32 -4.32 -7.09
N GLU A 47 39.00 -5.00 -8.00
CA GLU A 47 38.51 -5.23 -9.37
C GLU A 47 37.14 -5.92 -9.43
N ARG A 48 36.76 -6.69 -8.39
CA ARG A 48 35.48 -7.40 -8.33
C ARG A 48 34.46 -6.61 -7.50
N TYR A 49 33.24 -6.52 -8.02
CA TYR A 49 32.10 -5.85 -7.38
C TYR A 49 32.30 -4.37 -7.08
N LYS A 50 33.00 -3.66 -7.97
CA LYS A 50 33.31 -2.23 -7.81
C LYS A 50 32.10 -1.37 -7.40
N TYR A 51 30.93 -1.67 -7.96
CA TYR A 51 29.68 -0.97 -7.65
C TYR A 51 29.31 -0.98 -6.14
N GLN A 52 29.80 -1.93 -5.34
CA GLN A 52 29.51 -2.01 -3.90
C GLN A 52 30.16 -0.88 -3.09
N GLU A 53 31.23 -0.25 -3.60
CA GLU A 53 31.95 0.82 -2.87
C GLU A 53 31.11 2.08 -2.67
N GLU A 54 30.09 2.28 -3.52
CA GLU A 54 29.21 3.45 -3.50
C GLU A 54 27.77 3.11 -3.11
N GLN A 55 27.37 1.83 -2.95
CA GLN A 55 25.95 1.46 -2.73
C GLN A 55 25.35 2.10 -1.47
N ASP A 56 26.15 2.26 -0.43
CA ASP A 56 25.73 2.86 0.84
C ASP A 56 26.02 4.37 0.90
N PHE A 57 26.41 5.01 -0.21
CA PHE A 57 26.51 6.47 -0.24
C PHE A 57 25.12 7.09 -0.30
N GLY A 58 24.94 8.22 0.39
CA GLY A 58 23.66 8.91 0.46
C GLY A 58 23.21 9.11 1.90
N HIS A 59 21.92 9.37 2.04
CA HIS A 59 21.34 9.72 3.32
C HIS A 59 20.78 8.48 4.03
N HIS A 60 21.27 8.23 5.24
CA HIS A 60 20.78 7.17 6.11
C HIS A 60 20.03 7.75 7.30
N THR A 61 18.86 7.19 7.60
CA THR A 61 18.15 7.42 8.87
C THR A 61 17.89 6.05 9.47
N PHE A 62 18.28 5.85 10.72
CA PHE A 62 18.07 4.61 11.45
C PHE A 62 17.67 4.94 12.88
N THR A 63 16.79 4.14 13.44
CA THR A 63 16.30 4.27 14.81
C THR A 63 16.85 3.13 15.64
N TYR A 64 17.38 3.45 16.81
CA TYR A 64 17.67 2.45 17.83
C TYR A 64 17.30 2.98 19.21
N SER A 65 17.09 2.08 20.16
CA SER A 65 16.74 2.41 21.54
C SER A 65 17.48 1.47 22.48
N ILE A 66 17.89 1.99 23.64
CA ILE A 66 18.52 1.21 24.70
C ILE A 66 17.51 1.12 25.85
N VAL A 67 17.14 -0.10 26.22
CA VAL A 67 16.10 -0.37 27.22
C VAL A 67 16.71 -1.18 28.34
N GLY A 68 16.72 -0.60 29.54
CA GLY A 68 17.04 -1.34 30.77
C GLY A 68 15.84 -2.12 31.26
N HIS A 69 16.06 -3.32 31.79
CA HIS A 69 14.98 -4.17 32.27
C HIS A 69 15.40 -5.07 33.44
N GLN A 70 14.40 -5.62 34.13
CA GLN A 70 14.55 -6.62 35.19
C GLN A 70 14.06 -7.98 34.67
N ASN A 71 14.60 -9.07 35.21
CA ASN A 71 14.39 -10.44 34.74
C ASN A 71 15.00 -10.67 33.35
N GLU A 72 14.73 -11.84 32.77
CA GLU A 72 15.13 -12.15 31.39
C GLU A 72 14.33 -11.32 30.38
N ALA A 73 14.97 -10.92 29.27
CA ALA A 73 14.39 -10.05 28.25
C ALA A 73 13.02 -10.51 27.71
N LEU A 74 12.82 -11.83 27.55
CA LEU A 74 11.53 -12.37 27.09
C LEU A 74 10.41 -12.14 28.13
N GLN A 75 10.73 -12.28 29.42
CA GLN A 75 9.79 -12.07 30.52
C GLN A 75 9.53 -10.58 30.76
N ALA A 76 10.56 -9.75 30.56
CA ALA A 76 10.47 -8.29 30.60
C ALA A 76 9.67 -7.69 29.42
N GLY A 77 9.26 -8.50 28.44
CA GLY A 77 8.47 -8.04 27.30
C GLY A 77 9.26 -7.23 26.27
N ILE A 78 10.60 -7.37 26.24
CA ILE A 78 11.46 -6.64 25.30
C ILE A 78 11.08 -6.94 23.85
N SER A 79 10.70 -8.18 23.53
CA SER A 79 10.21 -8.54 22.20
C SER A 79 8.99 -7.69 21.77
N HIS A 80 8.08 -7.38 22.69
CA HIS A 80 6.92 -6.53 22.40
C HIS A 80 7.31 -5.07 22.19
N LEU A 81 8.28 -4.56 22.95
CA LEU A 81 8.82 -3.21 22.75
C LEU A 81 9.54 -3.11 21.40
N ALA A 82 10.33 -4.11 21.03
CA ALA A 82 11.01 -4.19 19.74
C ALA A 82 10.03 -4.16 18.56
N GLU A 83 8.92 -4.88 18.68
CA GLU A 83 7.85 -4.89 17.68
C GLU A 83 7.08 -3.57 17.64
N SER A 84 6.81 -2.98 18.80
CA SER A 84 6.12 -1.70 18.91
C SER A 84 6.93 -0.57 18.26
N LEU A 85 8.26 -0.56 18.44
CA LEU A 85 9.17 0.37 17.76
C LEU A 85 9.06 0.28 16.24
N ASN A 86 8.83 -0.93 15.72
CA ASN A 86 8.70 -1.22 14.29
C ASN A 86 7.25 -1.13 13.77
N SER A 87 6.29 -0.77 14.61
CA SER A 87 4.88 -0.71 14.29
C SER A 87 4.39 0.74 14.29
N GLN A 88 4.51 1.41 13.14
CA GLN A 88 4.04 2.79 13.01
C GLN A 88 2.51 2.85 13.12
N LEU A 89 2.01 3.76 13.97
CA LEU A 89 0.58 4.02 14.05
C LEU A 89 0.09 4.67 12.75
N ALA A 90 -1.00 4.15 12.20
CA ALA A 90 -1.71 4.80 11.10
C ALA A 90 -2.76 5.76 11.65
N VAL A 91 -2.51 7.06 11.54
CA VAL A 91 -3.38 8.10 12.08
C VAL A 91 -4.15 8.74 10.95
N PHE A 92 -5.48 8.83 11.10
CA PHE A 92 -6.36 9.47 10.14
C PHE A 92 -7.22 10.52 10.84
N THR A 93 -7.47 11.61 10.14
CA THR A 93 -8.48 12.61 10.52
C THR A 93 -9.74 12.37 9.71
N THR A 94 -10.91 12.61 10.30
CA THR A 94 -12.21 12.54 9.62
C THR A 94 -13.13 13.62 10.18
N PRO A 95 -14.02 14.23 9.38
CA PRO A 95 -15.07 15.10 9.91
C PRO A 95 -15.98 14.37 10.88
N LYS A 96 -16.73 15.12 11.69
CA LYS A 96 -17.76 14.53 12.55
C LYS A 96 -18.85 13.87 11.71
N HIS A 97 -19.10 12.59 11.95
CA HIS A 97 -20.20 11.84 11.32
C HIS A 97 -20.82 10.85 12.32
N LYS A 98 -22.02 10.34 12.01
CA LYS A 98 -22.59 9.18 12.72
C LYS A 98 -21.78 7.94 12.36
N GLY A 99 -21.65 7.00 13.29
CA GLY A 99 -20.94 5.73 13.08
C GLY A 99 -21.55 4.63 13.95
N ALA A 100 -21.68 3.43 13.40
CA ALA A 100 -22.30 2.30 14.09
C ALA A 100 -21.30 1.48 14.95
N LEU A 101 -20.00 1.65 14.74
CA LEU A 101 -18.94 0.88 15.41
C LEU A 101 -18.41 1.51 16.71
N GLY A 102 -19.03 2.59 17.19
CA GLY A 102 -18.55 3.31 18.37
C GLY A 102 -17.26 4.11 18.11
N LYS A 103 -16.51 4.39 19.18
CA LYS A 103 -15.23 5.14 19.14
C LYS A 103 -14.00 4.25 19.24
N GLU A 104 -14.19 2.98 19.60
CA GLU A 104 -13.13 1.99 19.77
C GLU A 104 -13.58 0.70 19.09
N TYR A 105 -12.67 0.06 18.38
CA TYR A 105 -12.94 -1.16 17.62
C TYR A 105 -11.71 -2.06 17.62
N SER A 106 -11.90 -3.35 17.88
CA SER A 106 -10.84 -4.37 17.81
C SER A 106 -11.27 -5.48 16.85
N PHE A 107 -10.51 -5.67 15.77
CA PHE A 107 -10.79 -6.72 14.79
C PHE A 107 -10.31 -8.10 15.27
N VAL A 108 -9.21 -8.15 16.01
CA VAL A 108 -8.69 -9.36 16.64
C VAL A 108 -8.18 -8.97 18.03
N LYS A 109 -8.57 -9.74 19.05
CA LYS A 109 -8.04 -9.60 20.41
C LYS A 109 -7.57 -10.95 20.92
N VAL A 110 -6.31 -11.03 21.33
CA VAL A 110 -5.73 -12.22 21.99
C VAL A 110 -5.77 -11.98 23.50
N ASN A 111 -6.08 -13.01 24.28
CA ASN A 111 -6.21 -12.91 25.74
C ASN A 111 -4.88 -12.91 26.52
N THR A 112 -3.74 -13.10 25.84
CA THR A 112 -2.43 -13.18 26.46
C THR A 112 -1.38 -12.43 25.64
N PRO A 113 -0.42 -11.73 26.28
CA PRO A 113 0.71 -11.13 25.56
C PRO A 113 1.70 -12.20 25.05
N GLN A 114 1.67 -13.43 25.57
CA GLN A 114 2.60 -14.50 25.16
C GLN A 114 2.46 -14.88 23.67
N VAL A 115 1.33 -14.56 23.04
CA VAL A 115 1.05 -14.91 21.64
C VAL A 115 0.79 -13.64 20.84
N ALA A 116 1.62 -13.40 19.83
CA ALA A 116 1.48 -12.27 18.92
C ALA A 116 0.69 -12.66 17.65
N VAL A 117 -0.14 -11.74 17.15
CA VAL A 117 -0.69 -11.83 15.79
C VAL A 117 0.42 -11.39 14.82
N ARG A 118 0.85 -12.31 13.95
CA ARG A 118 1.92 -12.07 12.96
C ARG A 118 1.41 -11.58 11.63
N SER A 119 0.26 -12.08 11.22
CA SER A 119 -0.41 -11.60 10.02
C SER A 119 -1.90 -11.78 10.16
N LEU A 120 -2.62 -10.85 9.55
CA LEU A 120 -4.05 -10.92 9.29
C LEU A 120 -4.23 -10.48 7.84
N LYS A 121 -4.72 -11.37 6.98
CA LYS A 121 -5.04 -11.05 5.59
C LYS A 121 -6.29 -11.80 5.14
N LYS A 122 -6.78 -11.47 3.94
CA LYS A 122 -7.71 -12.35 3.23
C LYS A 122 -6.94 -13.49 2.55
N ALA A 123 -7.55 -14.66 2.44
CA ALA A 123 -7.06 -15.74 1.59
C ALA A 123 -6.98 -15.28 0.12
N GLU A 124 -6.13 -15.91 -0.67
CA GLU A 124 -5.93 -15.52 -2.08
C GLU A 124 -7.17 -15.83 -2.92
N ASP A 125 -7.73 -17.04 -2.77
CA ASP A 125 -8.83 -17.54 -3.61
C ASP A 125 -10.18 -17.63 -2.87
N SER A 126 -10.32 -17.00 -1.69
CA SER A 126 -11.58 -17.04 -0.96
C SER A 126 -11.79 -15.85 -0.01
N ASP A 127 -13.03 -15.69 0.47
CA ASP A 127 -13.40 -14.68 1.47
C ASP A 127 -12.99 -15.03 2.92
N LEU A 128 -12.12 -16.01 3.12
CA LEU A 128 -11.60 -16.38 4.44
C LEU A 128 -10.57 -15.36 4.93
N TYR A 129 -10.52 -15.14 6.24
CA TYR A 129 -9.39 -14.46 6.87
C TYR A 129 -8.32 -15.49 7.24
N ILE A 130 -7.08 -15.26 6.84
CA ILE A 130 -5.90 -16.03 7.24
C ILE A 130 -5.18 -15.27 8.34
N ILE A 131 -5.02 -15.93 9.48
CA ILE A 131 -4.46 -15.31 10.69
C ILE A 131 -3.36 -16.20 11.23
N ARG A 132 -2.15 -15.66 11.31
CA ARG A 132 -0.98 -16.35 11.85
C ARG A 132 -0.64 -15.81 13.23
N PHE A 133 -0.38 -16.73 14.14
CA PHE A 133 0.04 -16.48 15.50
C PHE A 133 1.46 -17.01 15.72
N TYR A 134 2.16 -16.42 16.69
CA TYR A 134 3.48 -16.87 17.09
C TYR A 134 3.65 -16.73 18.61
N GLU A 135 4.17 -17.79 19.24
CA GLU A 135 4.50 -17.80 20.67
C GLU A 135 5.82 -17.07 20.92
N MET A 136 5.80 -16.09 21.82
CA MET A 136 6.83 -15.05 21.95
C MET A 136 7.86 -15.29 23.05
N GLN A 137 7.61 -16.21 23.99
CA GLN A 137 8.37 -16.35 25.23
C GLN A 137 9.16 -17.66 25.31
N GLY A 138 9.11 -18.51 24.29
CA GLY A 138 9.81 -19.80 24.27
C GLY A 138 9.23 -20.80 25.28
N LYS A 139 7.96 -20.65 25.66
CA LYS A 139 7.27 -21.50 26.65
C LYS A 139 5.93 -21.95 26.07
N ALA A 140 5.38 -23.04 26.60
CA ALA A 140 4.03 -23.45 26.22
C ALA A 140 3.02 -22.36 26.61
N ALA A 141 2.10 -22.05 25.69
CA ALA A 141 0.98 -21.14 25.91
C ALA A 141 -0.32 -21.94 25.88
N LYS A 142 -1.11 -21.84 26.94
CA LYS A 142 -2.31 -22.64 27.17
C LYS A 142 -3.56 -21.76 27.21
N GLN A 143 -4.69 -22.32 26.79
CA GLN A 143 -5.99 -21.63 26.85
C GLN A 143 -5.97 -20.29 26.12
N ILE A 144 -5.32 -20.24 24.96
CA ILE A 144 -5.29 -19.04 24.14
C ILE A 144 -6.68 -18.85 23.56
N GLU A 145 -7.25 -17.68 23.78
CA GLU A 145 -8.52 -17.26 23.19
C GLU A 145 -8.27 -16.06 22.28
N VAL A 146 -8.76 -16.17 21.05
CA VAL A 146 -8.77 -15.10 20.06
C VAL A 146 -10.21 -14.70 19.81
N THR A 147 -10.54 -13.44 20.12
CA THR A 147 -11.88 -12.88 19.99
C THR A 147 -11.99 -12.04 18.71
N PHE A 148 -13.07 -12.26 17.96
CA PHE A 148 -13.44 -11.54 16.74
C PHE A 148 -14.67 -10.63 16.94
N PRO A 149 -14.87 -9.63 16.07
CA PRO A 149 -16.02 -8.69 16.16
C PRO A 149 -17.37 -9.34 15.78
N ALA A 150 -17.36 -10.51 15.17
CA ALA A 150 -18.54 -11.27 14.78
C ALA A 150 -18.34 -12.76 15.09
N ASN A 151 -19.43 -13.51 15.17
CA ASN A 151 -19.36 -14.96 15.36
C ASN A 151 -18.57 -15.61 14.21
N ILE A 152 -17.88 -16.69 14.54
CA ILE A 152 -17.16 -17.51 13.58
C ILE A 152 -18.15 -18.52 12.98
N GLU A 153 -18.32 -18.48 11.66
CA GLU A 153 -19.12 -19.48 10.93
C GLU A 153 -18.35 -20.80 10.79
N SER A 154 -17.06 -20.70 10.50
CA SER A 154 -16.17 -21.85 10.35
C SER A 154 -14.72 -21.43 10.55
N ALA A 155 -13.91 -22.30 11.15
CA ALA A 155 -12.47 -22.14 11.16
C ALA A 155 -11.77 -23.50 11.06
N TYR A 156 -10.54 -23.48 10.54
CA TYR A 156 -9.65 -24.64 10.51
C TYR A 156 -8.19 -24.21 10.53
N GLU A 157 -7.32 -25.10 11.00
CA GLU A 157 -5.88 -24.85 11.03
C GLU A 157 -5.29 -25.07 9.64
N VAL A 158 -4.37 -24.20 9.24
CA VAL A 158 -3.69 -24.24 7.95
C VAL A 158 -2.17 -24.16 8.09
N ASN A 159 -1.45 -24.65 7.09
CA ASN A 159 0.01 -24.55 7.02
C ASN A 159 0.48 -23.18 6.46
N GLY A 160 1.78 -23.11 6.14
CA GLY A 160 2.44 -21.91 5.63
C GLY A 160 1.86 -21.36 4.31
N ILE A 161 1.31 -22.25 3.48
CA ILE A 161 0.75 -22.01 2.14
C ILE A 161 -0.78 -22.16 2.11
N GLU A 162 -1.43 -22.01 3.27
CA GLU A 162 -2.90 -21.97 3.42
C GLU A 162 -3.64 -23.30 3.23
N GLU A 163 -2.94 -24.44 3.15
CA GLU A 163 -3.57 -25.76 3.08
C GLU A 163 -4.08 -26.23 4.45
N LYS A 164 -5.27 -26.83 4.48
CA LYS A 164 -5.89 -27.35 5.71
C LYS A 164 -5.07 -28.50 6.30
N ILE A 165 -4.70 -28.37 7.58
CA ILE A 165 -3.94 -29.39 8.33
C ILE A 165 -4.63 -29.87 9.62
N GLY A 166 -5.68 -29.17 10.07
CA GLY A 166 -6.34 -29.53 11.32
C GLY A 166 -7.68 -28.84 11.51
N ASN A 167 -8.40 -29.27 12.54
CA ASN A 167 -9.64 -28.63 12.96
C ASN A 167 -9.34 -27.46 13.91
N ALA A 168 -10.28 -26.54 14.04
CA ALA A 168 -10.22 -25.45 15.00
C ALA A 168 -11.33 -25.58 16.05
N THR A 169 -11.02 -25.23 17.29
CA THR A 169 -12.02 -25.14 18.36
C THR A 169 -12.61 -23.74 18.37
N ILE A 170 -13.92 -23.62 18.15
CA ILE A 170 -14.64 -22.35 18.07
C ILE A 170 -15.81 -22.31 19.05
N HIS A 171 -16.04 -21.14 19.66
CA HIS A 171 -17.19 -20.86 20.51
C HIS A 171 -17.70 -19.45 20.22
N SER A 172 -18.84 -19.34 19.53
CA SER A 172 -19.40 -18.06 19.07
C SER A 172 -18.37 -17.25 18.27
N ASN A 173 -17.87 -16.13 18.80
CA ASN A 173 -16.88 -15.27 18.17
C ASN A 173 -15.44 -15.52 18.64
N LYS A 174 -15.20 -16.63 19.33
CA LYS A 174 -13.88 -17.00 19.86
C LYS A 174 -13.31 -18.23 19.17
N LEU A 175 -12.00 -18.16 18.90
CA LEU A 175 -11.15 -19.26 18.47
C LEU A 175 -10.23 -19.64 19.63
N SER A 176 -10.14 -20.92 19.96
CA SER A 176 -9.37 -21.43 21.10
C SER A 176 -8.32 -22.46 20.67
N PHE A 177 -7.11 -22.35 21.20
CA PHE A 177 -6.03 -23.30 20.94
C PHE A 177 -4.91 -23.21 21.98
N ASP A 178 -3.99 -24.18 21.92
CA ASP A 178 -2.72 -24.15 22.63
C ASP A 178 -1.56 -24.01 21.63
N MET A 179 -0.42 -23.53 22.12
CA MET A 179 0.85 -23.47 21.38
C MET A 179 2.01 -23.99 22.22
N THR A 180 3.00 -24.59 21.56
CA THR A 180 4.31 -24.89 22.17
C THR A 180 5.28 -23.72 22.00
N ALA A 181 6.42 -23.80 22.68
CA ALA A 181 7.50 -22.81 22.58
C ALA A 181 7.83 -22.47 21.13
N TYR A 182 7.84 -21.17 20.80
CA TYR A 182 8.17 -20.61 19.48
C TYR A 182 7.36 -21.16 18.29
N GLN A 183 6.23 -21.80 18.55
CA GLN A 183 5.42 -22.41 17.49
C GLN A 183 4.76 -21.31 16.64
N PRO A 184 4.80 -21.36 15.31
CA PRO A 184 3.85 -20.67 14.47
C PRO A 184 2.57 -21.48 14.33
N LYS A 185 1.40 -20.83 14.42
CA LYS A 185 0.10 -21.48 14.18
C LYS A 185 -0.77 -20.59 13.30
N THR A 186 -1.41 -21.14 12.27
CA THR A 186 -2.20 -20.35 11.32
C THR A 186 -3.61 -20.92 11.21
N PHE A 187 -4.61 -20.04 11.16
CA PHE A 187 -6.00 -20.43 11.01
C PHE A 187 -6.64 -19.70 9.84
N ALA A 188 -7.46 -20.41 9.08
CA ALA A 188 -8.43 -19.83 8.18
C ALA A 188 -9.76 -19.66 8.93
N VAL A 189 -10.33 -18.46 8.90
CA VAL A 189 -11.51 -18.09 9.69
C VAL A 189 -12.54 -17.42 8.77
N ARG A 190 -13.77 -17.93 8.80
CA ARG A 190 -14.95 -17.28 8.20
C ARG A 190 -15.75 -16.63 9.31
N LEU A 191 -15.95 -15.32 9.21
CA LEU A 191 -16.79 -14.56 10.14
C LEU A 191 -18.20 -14.41 9.56
N GLN A 192 -19.21 -14.43 10.44
CA GLN A 192 -20.57 -14.06 10.09
C GLN A 192 -20.59 -12.66 9.48
N LYS A 193 -21.34 -12.50 8.40
CA LYS A 193 -21.49 -11.20 7.74
C LYS A 193 -22.07 -10.19 8.72
N SER A 194 -21.39 -9.06 8.88
CA SER A 194 -21.88 -7.96 9.70
C SER A 194 -23.11 -7.30 9.06
N ASN A 195 -24.08 -6.94 9.91
CA ASN A 195 -25.23 -6.12 9.53
C ASN A 195 -24.89 -4.62 9.48
N VAL A 196 -23.72 -4.22 9.97
CA VAL A 196 -23.22 -2.84 9.86
C VAL A 196 -22.71 -2.60 8.45
N ARG A 197 -23.35 -1.67 7.73
CA ARG A 197 -22.93 -1.25 6.38
C ARG A 197 -22.45 0.19 6.41
N ALA A 198 -21.38 0.46 5.68
CA ALA A 198 -21.00 1.83 5.35
C ALA A 198 -22.12 2.47 4.49
N ALA A 199 -22.29 3.79 4.59
CA ALA A 199 -23.21 4.49 3.70
C ALA A 199 -22.76 4.26 2.24
N PRO A 200 -23.68 3.92 1.32
CA PRO A 200 -23.33 3.69 -0.07
C PRO A 200 -22.79 4.98 -0.68
N ILE A 201 -21.73 4.86 -1.46
CA ILE A 201 -21.19 5.95 -2.28
C ILE A 201 -21.96 5.93 -3.59
N GLN A 202 -22.59 7.05 -3.94
CA GLN A 202 -23.23 7.22 -5.24
C GLN A 202 -22.20 7.69 -6.25
N TYR A 203 -22.27 7.13 -7.44
CA TYR A 203 -21.40 7.52 -8.54
C TYR A 203 -22.11 7.44 -9.88
N THR A 204 -21.63 8.23 -10.83
CA THR A 204 -22.15 8.31 -12.19
C THR A 204 -20.96 8.43 -13.15
N PRO A 205 -20.63 7.37 -13.89
CA PRO A 205 -19.65 7.45 -14.97
C PRO A 205 -20.12 8.47 -16.02
N LEU A 206 -19.20 9.28 -16.53
CA LEU A 206 -19.47 10.20 -17.62
C LEU A 206 -19.14 9.53 -18.95
N GLN A 207 -20.02 9.71 -19.94
CA GLN A 207 -19.75 9.28 -21.30
C GLN A 207 -18.73 10.23 -21.95
N LEU A 208 -17.65 9.67 -22.46
CA LEU A 208 -16.60 10.43 -23.15
C LEU A 208 -16.60 10.10 -24.64
N ALA A 209 -16.37 11.11 -25.47
CA ALA A 209 -16.18 10.94 -26.91
C ALA A 209 -14.73 10.52 -27.20
N PHE A 210 -14.40 9.26 -26.90
CA PHE A 210 -13.04 8.74 -27.08
C PHE A 210 -12.56 8.90 -28.53
N ASN A 211 -11.30 9.32 -28.68
CA ASN A 211 -10.72 9.66 -29.99
C ASN A 211 -9.50 8.82 -30.35
N ASN A 212 -8.99 7.98 -29.43
CA ASN A 212 -7.79 7.19 -29.64
C ASN A 212 -7.85 5.83 -28.91
N LYS A 213 -6.81 5.00 -29.10
CA LYS A 213 -6.55 3.75 -28.39
C LYS A 213 -5.28 3.89 -27.54
N ALA A 214 -5.22 3.17 -26.44
CA ALA A 214 -4.07 3.15 -25.53
C ALA A 214 -3.57 1.73 -25.22
N PHE A 215 -4.38 0.72 -25.49
CA PHE A 215 -4.13 -0.66 -25.08
C PHE A 215 -3.88 -1.56 -26.29
N THR A 216 -3.05 -2.57 -26.08
CA THR A 216 -2.87 -3.68 -27.02
C THR A 216 -3.00 -5.01 -26.26
N PRO A 217 -3.57 -6.06 -26.87
CA PRO A 217 -3.50 -7.40 -26.30
C PRO A 217 -2.12 -8.01 -26.58
N ASP A 218 -1.69 -8.96 -25.73
CA ASP A 218 -0.36 -9.59 -25.76
C ASP A 218 0.09 -10.03 -27.17
N ASN A 219 -0.75 -10.80 -27.89
CA ASN A 219 -0.45 -11.27 -29.25
C ASN A 219 -0.34 -10.17 -30.33
N PHE A 220 -0.77 -8.94 -30.02
CA PHE A 220 -0.81 -7.82 -30.96
C PHE A 220 -0.23 -6.54 -30.33
N GLY A 221 0.80 -6.68 -29.50
CA GLY A 221 1.46 -5.61 -28.76
C GLY A 221 1.90 -4.39 -29.60
N TYR A 222 2.13 -4.59 -30.90
CA TYR A 222 2.61 -3.59 -31.87
C TYR A 222 1.49 -2.80 -32.58
N THR A 223 0.21 -3.12 -32.38
CA THR A 223 -0.90 -2.56 -33.18
C THR A 223 -1.31 -1.15 -32.79
N VAL A 224 -0.93 -0.68 -31.60
CA VAL A 224 -1.17 0.66 -31.09
C VAL A 224 0.12 1.19 -30.49
N SER A 225 0.39 2.48 -30.71
CA SER A 225 1.50 3.21 -30.11
C SER A 225 0.93 4.36 -29.29
N PHE A 226 0.58 4.08 -28.03
CA PHE A 226 -0.04 5.04 -27.12
C PHE A 226 0.85 6.26 -26.87
N ASP A 227 2.16 6.01 -26.73
CA ASP A 227 3.18 7.00 -26.39
C ASP A 227 3.91 7.60 -27.60
N LYS A 228 3.50 7.23 -28.82
CA LYS A 228 4.16 7.61 -30.09
C LYS A 228 5.59 7.09 -30.21
N LYS A 229 6.05 6.24 -29.29
CA LYS A 229 7.38 5.60 -29.25
C LYS A 229 7.29 4.08 -29.42
N GLY A 230 6.15 3.58 -29.85
CA GLY A 230 5.90 2.15 -30.12
C GLY A 230 5.41 1.37 -28.91
N ASN A 231 5.00 2.04 -27.82
CA ASN A 231 4.57 1.35 -26.62
C ASN A 231 3.13 1.69 -26.21
N SER A 232 2.47 0.72 -25.57
CA SER A 232 1.07 0.78 -25.14
C SER A 232 0.86 0.02 -23.83
N PHE A 233 -0.25 0.27 -23.14
CA PHE A 233 -0.58 -0.56 -21.98
C PHE A 233 -0.96 -1.98 -22.42
N ALA A 234 -0.65 -2.94 -21.55
CA ALA A 234 -1.09 -4.33 -21.68
C ALA A 234 -2.57 -4.47 -21.30
N ALA A 235 -3.42 -4.84 -22.27
CA ALA A 235 -4.87 -4.87 -22.09
C ALA A 235 -5.32 -5.94 -21.07
N GLU A 236 -4.61 -7.07 -21.02
CA GLU A 236 -4.88 -8.21 -20.14
C GLU A 236 -4.67 -7.90 -18.66
N LEU A 237 -3.96 -6.81 -18.33
CA LEU A 237 -3.76 -6.36 -16.95
C LEU A 237 -4.84 -5.42 -16.42
N ILE A 238 -5.64 -4.78 -17.29
CA ILE A 238 -6.52 -3.67 -16.92
C ILE A 238 -7.94 -4.14 -16.57
N GLY A 239 -8.49 -5.06 -17.37
CA GLY A 239 -9.90 -5.43 -17.30
C GLY A 239 -10.86 -4.33 -17.77
N SER A 240 -12.15 -4.46 -17.42
CA SER A 240 -13.22 -3.53 -17.84
C SER A 240 -13.54 -2.42 -16.82
N GLU A 241 -12.92 -2.47 -15.65
CA GLU A 241 -13.11 -1.48 -14.59
C GLU A 241 -11.86 -1.37 -13.72
N ILE A 242 -11.45 -0.14 -13.42
CA ILE A 242 -10.46 0.16 -12.39
C ILE A 242 -11.21 0.78 -11.21
N THR A 243 -11.05 0.23 -10.00
CA THR A 243 -11.60 0.84 -8.79
C THR A 243 -10.49 1.43 -7.93
N SER A 244 -10.55 2.73 -7.65
CA SER A 244 -9.60 3.44 -6.79
C SER A 244 -10.33 4.22 -5.70
N SER A 245 -10.02 3.93 -4.43
CA SER A 245 -10.69 4.53 -3.25
C SER A 245 -12.23 4.44 -3.30
N ASN A 246 -12.76 3.28 -3.71
CA ASN A 246 -14.19 3.03 -3.94
C ASN A 246 -14.84 3.86 -5.06
N ILE A 247 -14.05 4.49 -5.92
CA ILE A 247 -14.53 5.11 -7.16
C ILE A 247 -14.26 4.15 -8.32
N PRO A 248 -15.31 3.62 -8.97
CA PRO A 248 -15.15 2.83 -10.18
C PRO A 248 -14.94 3.73 -11.40
N PHE A 249 -14.00 3.34 -12.24
CA PHE A 249 -13.73 3.91 -13.56
C PHE A 249 -14.03 2.85 -14.60
N LYS A 250 -15.07 3.08 -15.41
CA LYS A 250 -15.40 2.18 -16.51
C LYS A 250 -14.36 2.34 -17.62
N ILE A 251 -13.77 1.22 -18.01
CA ILE A 251 -12.73 1.17 -19.03
C ILE A 251 -13.31 0.55 -20.30
N GLY A 252 -13.09 1.21 -21.44
CA GLY A 252 -13.51 0.70 -22.74
C GLY A 252 -12.69 -0.52 -23.19
N HIS A 253 -13.29 -1.36 -24.04
CA HIS A 253 -12.59 -2.51 -24.62
C HIS A 253 -11.44 -2.06 -25.54
N TYR A 254 -10.34 -2.83 -25.59
CA TYR A 254 -9.12 -2.44 -26.32
C TYR A 254 -9.31 -2.34 -27.83
N GLU A 255 -10.28 -3.07 -28.39
CA GLU A 255 -10.58 -3.08 -29.83
C GLU A 255 -11.22 -1.78 -30.32
N GLU A 256 -11.84 -1.01 -29.42
CA GLU A 256 -12.49 0.26 -29.71
C GLU A 256 -11.66 1.44 -29.25
N LYS A 257 -12.04 2.66 -29.65
CA LYS A 257 -11.47 3.87 -29.03
C LYS A 257 -11.96 3.97 -27.59
N HIS A 258 -11.03 4.02 -26.64
CA HIS A 258 -11.28 3.97 -25.19
C HIS A 258 -10.46 5.02 -24.41
N VAL A 259 -9.76 5.90 -25.12
CA VAL A 259 -9.03 7.01 -24.50
C VAL A 259 -9.31 8.31 -25.25
N LEU A 260 -9.42 9.39 -24.48
CA LEU A 260 -9.56 10.76 -24.98
C LEU A 260 -8.22 11.46 -24.83
N LYS A 261 -7.53 11.67 -25.95
CA LYS A 261 -6.35 12.54 -26.04
C LYS A 261 -6.84 13.98 -26.09
N CYS A 262 -6.42 14.81 -25.14
CA CYS A 262 -7.04 16.11 -24.89
C CYS A 262 -6.72 17.12 -26.01
N LYS A 263 -7.75 17.70 -26.64
CA LYS A 263 -7.63 18.67 -27.73
C LYS A 263 -8.26 20.03 -27.40
N GLY A 264 -8.53 20.29 -26.12
CA GLY A 264 -9.39 21.40 -25.70
C GLY A 264 -10.87 21.03 -25.66
N ASP A 265 -11.19 19.74 -25.50
CA ASP A 265 -12.55 19.22 -25.58
C ASP A 265 -13.45 19.82 -24.50
N THR A 266 -14.67 20.19 -24.88
CA THR A 266 -15.70 20.65 -23.94
C THR A 266 -16.66 19.51 -23.65
N ILE A 267 -16.81 19.16 -22.37
CA ILE A 267 -17.70 18.13 -21.86
C ILE A 267 -18.82 18.80 -21.07
N ARG A 268 -20.08 18.45 -21.39
CA ARG A 268 -21.24 18.88 -20.61
C ARG A 268 -21.40 17.98 -19.40
N LEU A 269 -21.50 18.57 -18.22
CA LEU A 269 -21.75 17.84 -16.98
C LEU A 269 -23.26 17.59 -16.81
N PRO A 270 -23.67 16.47 -16.21
CA PRO A 270 -25.04 16.24 -15.76
C PRO A 270 -25.58 17.39 -14.92
N GLN A 271 -26.90 17.63 -14.98
CA GLN A 271 -27.54 18.75 -14.26
C GLN A 271 -27.33 18.70 -12.73
N ASP A 272 -27.19 17.49 -12.19
CA ASP A 272 -26.97 17.21 -10.76
C ASP A 272 -25.48 17.10 -10.37
N ALA A 273 -24.56 17.48 -11.25
CA ALA A 273 -23.12 17.42 -10.99
C ALA A 273 -22.64 18.44 -9.94
N GLY A 274 -23.35 19.57 -9.80
CA GLY A 274 -22.96 20.65 -8.91
C GLY A 274 -22.85 20.21 -7.45
N GLY A 275 -21.73 20.53 -6.79
CA GLY A 275 -21.47 20.13 -5.40
C GLY A 275 -21.02 18.68 -5.20
N LYS A 276 -20.93 17.88 -6.28
CA LYS A 276 -20.30 16.56 -6.28
C LYS A 276 -18.79 16.68 -6.56
N LYS A 277 -18.09 15.56 -6.51
CA LYS A 277 -16.69 15.45 -6.94
C LYS A 277 -16.62 14.81 -8.31
N LEU A 278 -15.77 15.35 -9.17
CA LEU A 278 -15.39 14.76 -10.44
C LEU A 278 -14.03 14.07 -10.28
N TYR A 279 -14.02 12.77 -10.48
CA TYR A 279 -12.79 11.97 -10.53
C TYR A 279 -12.43 11.70 -11.98
N ILE A 280 -11.15 11.85 -12.29
CA ILE A 280 -10.63 11.70 -13.65
C ILE A 280 -9.48 10.71 -13.61
N LEU A 281 -9.56 9.67 -14.44
CA LEU A 281 -8.48 8.73 -14.64
C LEU A 281 -7.65 9.18 -15.83
N ALA A 282 -6.43 9.64 -15.58
CA ALA A 282 -5.59 10.28 -16.58
C ALA A 282 -4.11 9.88 -16.47
N THR A 283 -3.36 10.15 -17.54
CA THR A 283 -1.91 10.00 -17.58
C THR A 283 -1.30 10.87 -18.67
N SER A 284 0.01 11.11 -18.60
CA SER A 284 0.78 11.73 -19.68
C SER A 284 1.53 10.67 -20.50
N THR A 285 1.73 10.92 -21.78
CA THR A 285 2.27 9.92 -22.70
C THR A 285 3.74 10.10 -23.07
N ASP A 286 4.42 11.12 -22.57
CA ASP A 286 5.84 11.35 -22.88
C ASP A 286 6.70 11.74 -21.68
N GLN A 287 6.24 12.68 -20.87
CA GLN A 287 6.91 13.22 -19.68
C GLN A 287 5.88 13.70 -18.66
N ASP A 288 6.30 14.04 -17.44
CA ASP A 288 5.40 14.63 -16.46
C ASP A 288 4.93 16.01 -16.95
N ARG A 289 3.63 16.29 -16.84
CA ARG A 289 3.00 17.50 -17.39
C ARG A 289 2.22 18.28 -16.32
N LYS A 290 2.18 19.60 -16.48
CA LYS A 290 1.26 20.47 -15.74
C LYS A 290 0.16 20.92 -16.68
N ALA A 291 -1.09 20.80 -16.23
CA ALA A 291 -2.22 21.20 -17.03
C ALA A 291 -3.38 21.67 -16.18
N SER A 292 -4.15 22.60 -16.74
CA SER A 292 -5.37 23.11 -16.13
C SER A 292 -6.59 22.48 -16.79
N ILE A 293 -7.54 22.09 -15.97
CA ILE A 293 -8.88 21.69 -16.38
C ILE A 293 -9.81 22.82 -15.97
N LEU A 294 -10.61 23.35 -16.90
CA LEU A 294 -11.51 24.46 -16.60
C LEU A 294 -12.90 23.95 -16.23
N ILE A 295 -13.46 24.40 -15.11
CA ILE A 295 -14.87 24.21 -14.76
C ILE A 295 -15.55 25.56 -14.80
N ASN A 296 -16.54 25.76 -15.67
CA ASN A 296 -17.15 27.08 -15.91
C ASN A 296 -16.07 28.18 -16.05
N GLU A 297 -15.05 27.93 -16.88
CA GLU A 297 -13.87 28.83 -17.12
C GLU A 297 -12.88 28.99 -15.95
N LYS A 298 -13.19 28.49 -14.75
CA LYS A 298 -12.25 28.52 -13.62
C LYS A 298 -11.21 27.40 -13.73
N PRO A 299 -9.89 27.69 -13.67
CA PRO A 299 -8.85 26.68 -13.76
C PRO A 299 -8.68 25.86 -12.49
N TYR A 300 -8.43 24.56 -12.68
CA TYR A 300 -8.00 23.60 -11.67
C TYR A 300 -6.71 22.92 -12.18
N ASP A 301 -5.59 23.19 -11.51
CA ASP A 301 -4.27 22.78 -11.96
C ASP A 301 -3.87 21.41 -11.41
N PHE A 302 -3.27 20.59 -12.27
CA PHE A 302 -2.81 19.25 -11.94
C PHE A 302 -1.40 18.98 -12.46
N GLU A 303 -0.63 18.23 -11.67
CA GLU A 303 0.51 17.46 -12.18
C GLU A 303 -0.02 16.11 -12.68
N ILE A 304 0.16 15.85 -13.97
CA ILE A 304 -0.26 14.63 -14.67
C ILE A 304 1.01 13.91 -15.09
N PRO A 305 1.47 12.92 -14.31
CA PRO A 305 2.76 12.31 -14.59
C PRO A 305 2.72 11.37 -15.80
N TYR A 306 3.92 11.07 -16.30
CA TYR A 306 4.13 10.10 -17.38
C TYR A 306 3.60 8.72 -16.97
N TYR A 307 3.01 8.02 -17.94
CA TYR A 307 2.40 6.72 -17.74
C TYR A 307 3.39 5.62 -17.41
N SER A 308 4.69 5.84 -17.53
CA SER A 308 5.72 4.85 -17.22
C SER A 308 6.91 5.47 -16.48
N GLY A 309 7.98 4.69 -16.33
CA GLY A 309 9.16 5.04 -15.54
C GLY A 309 8.97 4.83 -14.03
N PHE A 310 9.74 5.57 -13.23
CA PHE A 310 9.63 5.50 -11.78
C PHE A 310 8.53 6.42 -11.27
N TYR A 311 7.60 5.86 -10.48
CA TYR A 311 6.65 6.69 -9.72
C TYR A 311 7.36 7.54 -8.65
N GLY A 312 8.40 6.96 -8.06
CA GLY A 312 9.36 7.64 -7.20
C GLY A 312 10.67 6.85 -7.19
N GLN A 313 11.76 7.52 -6.82
CA GLN A 313 13.08 6.92 -6.73
C GLN A 313 13.82 7.45 -5.50
N TRP A 314 14.74 6.64 -4.97
CA TRP A 314 15.67 7.08 -3.93
C TRP A 314 16.76 7.96 -4.51
N GLY A 315 17.17 8.93 -3.70
CA GLY A 315 18.30 9.80 -4.00
C GLY A 315 19.60 9.13 -3.63
N HIS A 316 20.57 9.16 -4.54
CA HIS A 316 21.92 8.65 -4.34
C HIS A 316 22.91 9.75 -4.70
N THR A 317 23.74 10.15 -3.73
CA THR A 317 24.60 11.34 -3.85
C THR A 317 25.51 11.22 -5.07
N GLY A 318 25.45 12.21 -5.98
CA GLY A 318 26.21 12.22 -7.23
C GLY A 318 25.64 11.35 -8.36
N VAL A 319 24.58 10.57 -8.12
CA VAL A 319 24.01 9.63 -9.09
C VAL A 319 22.55 9.95 -9.43
N SER A 320 21.68 10.10 -8.42
CA SER A 320 20.25 10.34 -8.61
C SER A 320 19.66 11.31 -7.58
N GLU A 321 18.61 12.01 -7.97
CA GLU A 321 17.80 12.81 -7.05
C GLU A 321 16.62 12.00 -6.51
N GLY A 322 16.40 12.04 -5.20
CA GLY A 322 15.25 11.40 -4.57
C GLY A 322 13.95 12.17 -4.84
N TYR A 323 12.93 11.50 -5.35
CA TYR A 323 11.61 12.10 -5.58
C TYR A 323 10.48 11.09 -5.49
N ILE A 324 9.27 11.62 -5.29
CA ILE A 324 8.00 10.92 -5.49
C ILE A 324 7.09 11.83 -6.30
N ARG A 325 6.42 11.30 -7.32
CA ARG A 325 5.47 12.07 -8.13
C ARG A 325 4.29 12.51 -7.27
N ASN A 326 3.92 13.78 -7.39
CA ASN A 326 2.79 14.36 -6.67
C ASN A 326 1.46 14.05 -7.39
N ALA A 327 1.10 12.77 -7.43
CA ALA A 327 -0.14 12.30 -8.05
C ALA A 327 -0.69 11.07 -7.32
N SER A 328 -2.02 10.94 -7.29
CA SER A 328 -2.67 9.77 -6.71
C SER A 328 -2.69 8.62 -7.73
N LEU A 329 -2.01 7.52 -7.42
CA LEU A 329 -2.07 6.30 -8.24
C LEU A 329 -3.46 5.67 -8.18
N ALA A 330 -3.98 5.27 -9.35
CA ALA A 330 -5.22 4.52 -9.47
C ALA A 330 -5.03 3.11 -10.03
N TYR A 331 -4.00 2.94 -10.86
CA TYR A 331 -3.70 1.66 -11.50
C TYR A 331 -2.19 1.51 -11.69
N VAL A 332 -1.71 0.28 -11.56
CA VAL A 332 -0.33 -0.13 -11.83
C VAL A 332 -0.34 -1.39 -12.68
N GLY A 333 0.24 -1.33 -13.88
CA GLY A 333 0.53 -2.50 -14.71
C GLY A 333 1.98 -2.94 -14.53
N SER A 334 2.23 -4.25 -14.49
CA SER A 334 3.56 -4.83 -14.27
C SER A 334 4.51 -4.73 -15.48
N HIS A 335 3.94 -4.47 -16.66
CA HIS A 335 4.68 -4.30 -17.90
C HIS A 335 3.88 -3.43 -18.87
N ARG A 336 4.50 -3.14 -20.01
CA ARG A 336 3.89 -2.53 -21.19
C ARG A 336 4.20 -3.37 -22.42
N HIS A 337 3.41 -3.22 -23.46
CA HIS A 337 3.74 -3.76 -24.77
C HIS A 337 4.62 -2.78 -25.52
N ALA A 338 5.65 -3.31 -26.17
CA ALA A 338 6.53 -2.64 -27.10
C ALA A 338 6.52 -3.40 -28.44
N GLU A 339 7.14 -2.82 -29.47
CA GLU A 339 7.22 -3.41 -30.81
C GLU A 339 7.82 -4.83 -30.81
N LYS A 340 8.73 -5.12 -29.88
CA LYS A 340 9.45 -6.41 -29.78
C LYS A 340 8.86 -7.38 -28.74
N GLY A 341 7.68 -7.08 -28.19
CA GLY A 341 7.02 -7.86 -27.14
C GLY A 341 6.95 -7.11 -25.81
N ASN A 342 7.02 -7.85 -24.70
CA ASN A 342 6.71 -7.30 -23.39
C ASN A 342 7.95 -6.72 -22.72
N ASP A 343 7.91 -5.42 -22.45
CA ASP A 343 8.88 -4.72 -21.60
C ASP A 343 8.55 -5.05 -20.13
N THR A 344 8.93 -6.25 -19.70
CA THR A 344 8.66 -6.73 -18.33
C THR A 344 9.37 -5.86 -17.29
N TYR A 345 8.71 -5.59 -16.16
CA TYR A 345 9.18 -4.67 -15.12
C TYR A 345 9.32 -3.20 -15.54
N ILE A 346 8.84 -2.85 -16.73
CA ILE A 346 8.57 -1.46 -17.10
C ILE A 346 7.11 -1.17 -16.76
N TYR A 347 6.92 -0.71 -15.53
CA TYR A 347 5.60 -0.44 -14.99
C TYR A 347 4.85 0.64 -15.75
N THR A 348 3.52 0.51 -15.77
CA THR A 348 2.61 1.50 -16.33
C THR A 348 1.62 2.01 -15.28
N TYR A 349 1.20 3.26 -15.41
CA TYR A 349 0.41 3.94 -14.39
C TYR A 349 -0.73 4.75 -15.01
N MET A 350 -1.86 4.71 -14.32
CA MET A 350 -2.92 5.70 -14.46
C MET A 350 -3.13 6.40 -13.13
N TYR A 351 -3.36 7.70 -13.18
CA TYR A 351 -3.47 8.57 -12.02
C TYR A 351 -4.91 9.05 -11.87
N LYS A 352 -5.36 9.16 -10.63
CA LYS A 352 -6.67 9.73 -10.26
C LYS A 352 -6.49 11.20 -9.91
N LEU A 353 -7.17 12.05 -10.65
CA LEU A 353 -7.38 13.46 -10.31
C LEU A 353 -8.75 13.62 -9.66
N CYS A 354 -8.91 14.63 -8.81
CA CYS A 354 -10.17 14.92 -8.14
C CYS A 354 -10.43 16.43 -8.15
N ILE A 355 -11.64 16.82 -8.57
CA ILE A 355 -12.13 18.20 -8.55
C ILE A 355 -13.41 18.24 -7.72
N GLU A 356 -13.46 19.06 -6.68
CA GLU A 356 -14.74 19.43 -6.05
C GLU A 356 -15.46 20.44 -6.95
N LEU A 357 -16.61 20.03 -7.51
CA LEU A 357 -17.33 20.85 -8.47
C LEU A 357 -18.11 21.96 -7.74
N PRO A 358 -18.05 23.21 -8.22
CA PRO A 358 -18.90 24.27 -7.70
C PRO A 358 -20.37 23.96 -7.99
N LYS A 359 -21.29 24.54 -7.21
CA LYS A 359 -22.73 24.21 -7.28
C LYS A 359 -23.36 24.51 -8.66
N ASP A 360 -22.82 25.50 -9.34
CA ASP A 360 -23.21 25.94 -10.68
C ASP A 360 -22.42 25.23 -11.80
N ALA A 361 -21.59 24.21 -11.51
CA ALA A 361 -20.83 23.49 -12.52
C ALA A 361 -21.76 22.92 -13.61
N ARG A 362 -21.48 23.28 -14.87
CA ARG A 362 -22.23 22.81 -16.05
C ARG A 362 -21.31 22.31 -17.15
N THR A 363 -20.13 22.90 -17.29
CA THR A 363 -19.19 22.55 -18.35
C THR A 363 -17.79 22.33 -17.80
N LEU A 364 -17.09 21.44 -18.48
CA LEU A 364 -15.72 21.06 -18.23
C LEU A 364 -14.94 21.26 -19.55
N ILE A 365 -13.81 21.96 -19.52
CA ILE A 365 -12.93 22.12 -20.68
C ILE A 365 -11.59 21.46 -20.34
N LEU A 366 -11.20 20.49 -21.17
CA LEU A 366 -9.94 19.78 -21.03
C LEU A 366 -8.76 20.62 -21.55
N PRO A 367 -7.51 20.34 -21.11
CA PRO A 367 -6.35 21.02 -21.65
C PRO A 367 -6.19 20.76 -23.16
N LYS A 368 -5.61 21.72 -23.87
CA LYS A 368 -5.24 21.55 -25.29
C LYS A 368 -3.84 20.94 -25.39
N ASP A 369 -3.73 19.67 -25.04
CA ASP A 369 -2.47 18.93 -25.02
C ASP A 369 -2.71 17.43 -25.30
N GLU A 370 -2.40 17.01 -26.53
CA GLU A 370 -2.63 15.63 -26.97
C GLU A 370 -1.74 14.59 -26.28
N ASN A 371 -0.74 15.01 -25.49
CA ASN A 371 0.04 14.07 -24.68
C ASN A 371 -0.62 13.79 -23.33
N ILE A 372 -1.74 14.45 -23.01
CA ILE A 372 -2.60 14.12 -21.87
C ILE A 372 -3.74 13.23 -22.33
N ALA A 373 -3.86 12.08 -21.69
CA ALA A 373 -4.83 11.04 -22.01
C ALA A 373 -5.78 10.82 -20.84
N ILE A 374 -7.08 10.81 -21.13
CA ILE A 374 -8.15 10.54 -20.16
C ILE A 374 -8.84 9.23 -20.53
N PHE A 375 -8.86 8.29 -19.59
CA PHE A 375 -9.45 6.97 -19.75
C PHE A 375 -10.90 6.91 -19.28
N ALA A 376 -11.22 7.65 -18.22
CA ALA A 376 -12.54 7.64 -17.63
C ALA A 376 -12.76 8.88 -16.76
N MET A 377 -14.04 9.23 -16.59
CA MET A 377 -14.48 10.22 -15.62
C MET A 377 -15.68 9.69 -14.86
N THR A 378 -15.69 9.91 -13.55
CA THR A 378 -16.76 9.47 -12.66
C THR A 378 -17.13 10.61 -11.72
N LEU A 379 -18.40 11.00 -11.71
CA LEU A 379 -18.95 11.87 -10.67
C LEU A 379 -19.27 11.04 -9.44
N SER A 380 -19.03 11.56 -8.25
CA SER A 380 -19.44 10.87 -7.02
C SER A 380 -19.62 11.83 -5.83
N ASP A 381 -20.43 11.41 -4.87
CA ASP A 381 -20.62 12.05 -3.56
C ASP A 381 -19.66 11.51 -2.47
N ASN A 382 -18.62 10.78 -2.88
CA ASN A 382 -17.73 10.04 -2.00
C ASN A 382 -17.21 10.87 -0.82
N TYR A 383 -17.74 10.51 0.35
CA TYR A 383 -17.42 11.14 1.62
C TYR A 383 -16.05 10.70 2.17
N ILE A 384 -15.46 9.62 1.63
CA ILE A 384 -14.21 9.04 2.15
C ILE A 384 -13.01 9.96 1.90
N ASP A 385 -12.97 10.78 0.83
CA ASP A 385 -11.79 11.66 0.65
C ASP A 385 -11.70 12.78 1.70
N LYS A 386 -12.71 12.93 2.57
CA LYS A 386 -12.58 13.81 3.74
C LYS A 386 -11.76 13.14 4.85
N VAL A 387 -11.48 11.85 4.72
CA VAL A 387 -10.56 11.11 5.59
C VAL A 387 -9.14 11.29 5.06
N ASN A 388 -8.28 11.87 5.87
CA ASN A 388 -6.90 12.18 5.48
C ASN A 388 -5.93 11.55 6.47
N ALA A 389 -4.84 10.97 5.96
CA ALA A 389 -3.73 10.55 6.80
C ALA A 389 -3.15 11.77 7.54
N ALA A 390 -3.04 11.68 8.86
CA ALA A 390 -2.49 12.74 9.71
C ALA A 390 -0.97 12.60 9.88
N ASN A 391 -0.42 11.43 9.57
CA ASN A 391 1.00 11.15 9.52
C ASN A 391 1.36 10.44 8.21
N GLU A 392 2.60 10.64 7.75
CA GLU A 392 3.10 9.91 6.59
C GLU A 392 3.40 8.46 7.00
N LEU A 393 2.72 7.53 6.33
CA LEU A 393 2.77 6.08 6.59
C LEU A 393 3.86 5.38 5.79
N ARG A 394 4.54 6.12 4.91
CA ARG A 394 5.59 5.61 4.03
C ARG A 394 6.92 6.23 4.41
N THR A 395 8.00 5.51 4.15
CA THR A 395 9.32 6.14 4.09
C THR A 395 9.45 6.82 2.72
N LEU A 396 9.53 8.14 2.71
CA LEU A 396 9.70 8.91 1.47
C LEU A 396 11.19 9.15 1.17
N PRO A 397 11.57 9.19 -0.12
CA PRO A 397 12.92 9.56 -0.50
C PRO A 397 13.22 11.01 -0.11
N LYS A 398 14.36 11.23 0.54
CA LYS A 398 14.87 12.59 0.75
C LYS A 398 15.40 13.12 -0.57
N ARG A 399 15.13 14.38 -0.87
CA ARG A 399 15.79 15.08 -1.98
C ARG A 399 17.28 15.14 -1.70
N THR A 400 18.05 14.47 -2.53
CA THR A 400 19.51 14.62 -2.63
C THR A 400 19.76 15.70 -3.67
N ILE A 401 20.63 16.67 -3.36
CA ILE A 401 21.09 17.64 -4.35
C ILE A 401 22.14 16.91 -5.20
N LYS A 402 21.98 16.98 -6.53
CA LYS A 402 22.90 16.37 -7.48
C LYS A 402 24.26 17.08 -7.53
#